data_AF-A0A180GXQ4-F1
#
_entry.id   AF-A0A180GXQ4-F1
#
_cell.length_a   1.000
_cell.length_b   1.000
_cell.length_c   1.000
_cell.angle_alpha   90.00
_cell.angle_beta   90.00
_cell.angle_gamma   90.00
#
_symmetry.space_group_name_H-M   'P 1'
#
loop_
_entity.id
_entity.type
_entity.pdbx_description
1 polymer ?
#
loop_
_entity_poly.entity_id
_entity_poly.type
_entity_poly.pdbx_seq_one_letter_code
_entity_poly.pdbx_strand_id
1 'polypeptide(L)'
;MAGRLSTPLAALSTRPARAGRTTARAHSSSSSGNGNDSDHEPRPGLAAPGTQLPRMYTTLDAVQDALHTPRYAALRASGWHAHSRAHPPGVVLRKHFPPRQPFGSWDAVLAWLHDHLRPLAAELDHHPDISISNFNHLTLSLCTHSCNALTPRDFRLALRIDQLLPRKTPG
;
A
#
# COMPACT_ATOMS: atom_id res chain seq x y z
N MET A 1 -36.09 -46.69 -14.82
CA MET A 1 -36.10 -46.95 -13.36
C MET A 1 -35.64 -45.68 -12.66
N ALA A 2 -36.55 -45.08 -11.89
CA ALA A 2 -36.34 -43.79 -11.25
C ALA A 2 -35.67 -43.99 -9.87
N GLY A 3 -34.55 -43.32 -9.63
CA GLY A 3 -33.92 -43.21 -8.31
C GLY A 3 -34.09 -41.81 -7.76
N ARG A 4 -34.98 -41.65 -6.78
CA ARG A 4 -35.23 -40.41 -6.02
C ARG A 4 -34.39 -40.41 -4.74
N LEU A 5 -33.83 -39.23 -4.45
CA LEU A 5 -33.72 -38.51 -3.17
C LEU A 5 -33.12 -39.22 -1.94
N SER A 6 -32.13 -38.58 -1.29
CA SER A 6 -32.26 -38.10 0.10
C SER A 6 -31.04 -37.28 0.55
N THR A 7 -31.26 -35.99 0.78
CA THR A 7 -30.47 -35.12 1.66
C THR A 7 -30.95 -35.29 3.10
N PRO A 8 -30.08 -35.07 4.10
CA PRO A 8 -30.53 -34.60 5.41
C PRO A 8 -30.06 -33.17 5.70
N LEU A 9 -30.94 -32.47 6.41
CA LEU A 9 -30.88 -31.09 6.90
C LEU A 9 -30.80 -31.16 8.44
N ALA A 10 -30.31 -30.06 9.06
CA ALA A 10 -30.25 -29.75 10.50
C ALA A 10 -28.94 -30.18 11.21
N ALA A 11 -28.34 -29.39 12.11
CA ALA A 11 -28.99 -28.54 13.11
C ALA A 11 -28.22 -27.26 13.48
N LEU A 12 -28.99 -26.23 13.83
CA LEU A 12 -28.57 -25.10 14.66
C LEU A 12 -28.25 -25.59 16.09
N SER A 13 -27.23 -25.02 16.72
CA SER A 13 -27.15 -25.00 18.19
C SER A 13 -26.43 -23.75 18.72
N THR A 14 -27.25 -22.79 19.15
CA THR A 14 -27.25 -22.05 20.42
C THR A 14 -25.93 -21.54 21.01
N ARG A 15 -25.82 -20.19 21.07
CA ARG A 15 -24.92 -19.43 21.96
C ARG A 15 -25.33 -19.58 23.43
N PRO A 16 -24.39 -19.36 24.36
CA PRO A 16 -24.70 -18.58 25.54
C PRO A 16 -23.84 -17.31 25.63
N ALA A 17 -24.49 -16.21 26.02
CA ALA A 17 -23.88 -15.02 26.58
C ALA A 17 -23.57 -15.24 28.06
N ARG A 18 -22.57 -14.54 28.64
CA ARG A 18 -22.71 -13.73 29.87
C ARG A 18 -21.37 -13.12 30.37
N ALA A 19 -21.38 -11.79 30.41
CA ALA A 19 -20.94 -10.83 31.43
C ALA A 19 -19.62 -10.96 32.24
N GLY A 20 -19.02 -9.78 32.46
CA GLY A 20 -18.08 -9.42 33.52
C GLY A 20 -16.75 -8.95 32.94
N ARG A 21 -16.14 -7.80 33.27
CA ARG A 21 -16.28 -6.89 34.41
C ARG A 21 -15.82 -5.49 34.02
N THR A 22 -16.53 -4.50 34.52
CA THR A 22 -16.09 -3.12 34.74
C THR A 22 -15.09 -3.07 35.88
N THR A 23 -13.94 -2.42 35.70
CA THR A 23 -13.14 -1.90 36.81
C THR A 23 -12.68 -0.48 36.51
N ALA A 24 -13.16 0.41 37.38
CA ALA A 24 -12.71 1.74 37.77
C ALA A 24 -11.34 2.25 37.28
N ARG A 25 -11.39 3.41 36.62
CA ARG A 25 -10.84 4.72 37.06
C ARG A 25 -9.66 4.69 38.05
N ALA A 26 -8.50 5.18 37.61
CA ALA A 26 -7.54 5.87 38.47
C ALA A 26 -7.06 7.16 37.79
N HIS A 27 -7.23 8.24 38.52
CA HIS A 27 -6.78 9.60 38.27
C HIS A 27 -5.46 9.77 39.03
N SER A 28 -4.49 10.45 38.44
CA SER A 28 -3.40 11.08 39.18
C SER A 28 -2.89 12.27 38.37
N SER A 29 -3.17 13.44 38.93
CA SER A 29 -2.75 14.76 38.50
C SER A 29 -1.37 15.11 39.09
N SER A 30 -0.65 15.95 38.33
CA SER A 30 0.23 17.04 38.78
C SER A 30 1.44 16.74 39.68
N SER A 31 2.63 17.16 39.24
CA SER A 31 3.41 18.12 40.03
C SER A 31 4.28 19.00 39.14
N SER A 32 4.17 20.30 39.40
CA SER A 32 5.00 21.37 38.88
C SER A 32 6.38 21.36 39.54
N GLY A 33 7.42 21.67 38.78
CA GLY A 33 8.75 21.97 39.28
C GLY A 33 9.33 23.15 38.50
N ASN A 34 9.27 24.34 39.10
CA ASN A 34 9.87 25.57 38.61
C ASN A 34 11.28 25.68 39.23
N GLY A 35 12.31 26.00 38.43
CA GLY A 35 13.67 26.17 38.91
C GLY A 35 14.53 26.89 37.88
N ASN A 36 14.81 28.15 38.18
CA ASN A 36 15.62 29.11 37.44
C ASN A 36 17.10 28.67 37.36
N ASP A 37 17.80 29.04 36.28
CA ASP A 37 18.95 29.98 36.27
C ASP A 37 20.10 29.64 35.29
N SER A 38 20.56 30.70 34.63
CA SER A 38 21.91 30.98 34.13
C SER A 38 22.39 30.35 32.80
N ASP A 39 22.44 31.24 31.79
CA ASP A 39 23.54 31.46 30.86
C ASP A 39 24.19 30.24 30.18
N HIS A 40 23.62 29.86 29.04
CA HIS A 40 24.36 29.16 27.99
C HIS A 40 24.31 29.98 26.70
N GLU A 41 25.41 30.67 26.42
CA GLU A 41 25.76 31.17 25.10
C GLU A 41 25.41 30.12 24.03
N PRO A 42 24.69 30.46 22.95
CA PRO A 42 24.45 29.51 21.88
C PRO A 42 25.78 29.24 21.19
N ARG A 43 26.40 28.10 21.53
CA ARG A 43 27.42 27.49 20.67
C ARG A 43 26.84 27.42 19.24
N PRO A 44 27.58 27.79 18.19
CA PRO A 44 27.17 27.52 16.82
C PRO A 44 27.16 26.00 16.62
N GLY A 45 26.03 25.39 16.97
CA GLY A 45 25.78 23.97 16.83
C GLY A 45 25.77 23.64 15.36
N LEU A 46 26.64 22.69 14.99
CA LEU A 46 26.67 22.02 13.70
C LEU A 46 25.26 21.88 13.13
N ALA A 47 25.05 22.41 11.92
CA ALA A 47 23.88 22.13 11.12
C ALA A 47 23.59 20.63 11.17
N ALA A 48 22.39 20.24 11.62
CA ALA A 48 21.90 18.88 11.49
C ALA A 48 22.10 18.43 10.03
N PRO A 49 22.55 17.19 9.77
CA PRO A 49 22.79 16.72 8.41
C PRO A 49 21.53 17.00 7.59
N GLY A 50 21.70 17.85 6.57
CA GLY A 50 20.61 18.46 5.83
C GLY A 50 19.59 17.41 5.45
N THR A 51 18.35 17.61 5.86
CA THR A 51 17.23 16.76 5.46
C THR A 51 17.06 16.94 3.96
N GLN A 52 17.78 16.14 3.17
CA GLN A 52 17.68 16.20 1.72
C GLN A 52 16.23 15.92 1.37
N LEU A 53 15.57 16.90 0.76
CA LEU A 53 14.18 16.77 0.37
C LEU A 53 14.03 15.49 -0.48
N PRO A 54 12.97 14.71 -0.25
CA PRO A 54 12.76 13.49 -1.00
C PRO A 54 12.73 13.83 -2.50
N ARG A 55 13.53 13.11 -3.28
CA ARG A 55 13.56 13.29 -4.75
C ARG A 55 12.15 13.17 -5.30
N MET A 56 11.68 14.19 -6.00
CA MET A 56 10.37 14.19 -6.66
C MET A 56 10.53 14.00 -8.16
N TYR A 57 9.58 13.29 -8.76
CA TYR A 57 9.47 13.12 -10.20
C TYR A 57 8.10 13.66 -10.63
N THR A 58 8.11 14.81 -11.30
CA THR A 58 6.90 15.57 -11.67
C THR A 58 6.61 15.52 -13.17
N THR A 59 7.56 15.08 -13.98
CA THR A 59 7.44 14.99 -15.45
C THR A 59 7.53 13.55 -15.93
N LEU A 60 6.95 13.29 -17.10
CA LEU A 60 6.92 11.95 -17.69
C LEU A 60 8.35 11.47 -17.95
N ASP A 61 9.15 12.33 -18.58
CA ASP A 61 10.55 12.05 -18.94
C ASP A 61 11.40 11.74 -17.70
N ALA A 62 11.26 12.51 -16.61
CA ALA A 62 12.03 12.26 -15.39
C ALA A 62 11.74 10.87 -14.78
N VAL A 63 10.49 10.40 -14.88
CA VAL A 63 10.09 9.07 -14.42
C VAL A 63 10.59 7.99 -15.39
N GLN A 64 10.50 8.24 -16.70
CA GLN A 64 11.04 7.35 -17.71
C GLN A 64 12.55 7.17 -17.54
N ASP A 65 13.30 8.26 -17.38
CA ASP A 65 14.74 8.22 -17.10
C ASP A 65 15.03 7.41 -15.82
N ALA A 66 14.25 7.62 -14.77
CA ALA A 66 14.38 6.84 -13.54
C ALA A 66 14.23 5.33 -13.79
N LEU A 67 13.22 4.93 -14.57
CA LEU A 67 12.97 3.53 -14.96
C LEU A 67 14.07 2.92 -15.84
N HIS A 68 14.86 3.75 -16.53
CA HIS A 68 16.02 3.31 -17.30
C HIS A 68 17.28 3.13 -16.46
N THR A 69 17.31 3.64 -15.23
CA THR A 69 18.46 3.41 -14.33
C THR A 69 18.52 1.95 -13.85
N PRO A 70 19.72 1.42 -13.55
CA PRO A 70 19.86 0.06 -13.00
C PRO A 70 19.01 -0.19 -11.75
N ARG A 71 18.79 0.86 -10.94
CA ARG A 71 18.00 0.81 -9.71
C ARG A 71 16.54 0.39 -9.96
N TYR A 72 15.94 0.81 -11.07
CA TYR A 72 14.52 0.58 -11.35
C TYR A 72 14.28 -0.20 -12.65
N ALA A 73 15.33 -0.69 -13.30
CA ALA A 73 15.23 -1.47 -14.53
C ALA A 73 14.31 -2.70 -14.39
N ALA A 74 14.29 -3.34 -13.20
CA ALA A 74 13.41 -4.48 -12.91
C ALA A 74 11.92 -4.11 -12.96
N LEU A 75 11.55 -2.91 -12.52
CA LEU A 75 10.15 -2.43 -12.59
C LEU A 75 9.72 -2.26 -14.05
N ARG A 76 10.56 -1.64 -14.87
CA ARG A 76 10.31 -1.50 -16.31
C ARG A 76 10.15 -2.87 -16.96
N ALA A 77 11.07 -3.79 -16.67
CA ALA A 77 11.05 -5.15 -17.22
C ALA A 77 9.80 -5.94 -16.81
N SER A 78 9.25 -5.67 -15.62
CA SER A 78 8.04 -6.33 -15.13
C SER A 78 6.73 -5.67 -15.60
N GLY A 79 6.80 -4.58 -16.38
CA GLY A 79 5.65 -3.90 -16.98
C GLY A 79 5.19 -2.61 -16.30
N TRP A 80 5.93 -2.10 -15.30
CA TRP A 80 5.68 -0.75 -14.79
C TRP A 80 6.15 0.31 -15.80
N HIS A 81 5.33 1.33 -16.01
CA HIS A 81 5.64 2.44 -16.91
C HIS A 81 5.11 3.76 -16.36
N ALA A 82 5.72 4.86 -16.80
CA ALA A 82 5.25 6.20 -16.49
C ALA A 82 3.98 6.50 -17.30
N HIS A 83 2.99 7.14 -16.68
CA HIS A 83 1.75 7.53 -17.34
C HIS A 83 1.34 8.93 -16.89
N SER A 84 0.98 9.79 -17.85
CA SER A 84 0.43 11.11 -17.56
C SER A 84 -1.02 10.99 -17.08
N ARG A 85 -1.33 11.61 -15.95
CA ARG A 85 -2.68 11.73 -15.40
C ARG A 85 -3.19 13.15 -15.68
N ALA A 86 -4.42 13.28 -16.15
CA ALA A 86 -5.02 14.58 -16.43
C ALA A 86 -5.51 15.30 -15.16
N HIS A 87 -6.10 14.57 -14.21
CA HIS A 87 -6.70 15.14 -13.01
C HIS A 87 -6.43 14.32 -11.73
N PRO A 88 -5.84 14.95 -10.68
CA PRO A 88 -5.03 16.16 -10.80
C PRO A 88 -3.87 15.93 -11.80
N PRO A 89 -3.45 16.98 -12.54
CA PRO A 89 -2.42 16.83 -13.56
C PRO A 89 -1.12 16.37 -12.90
N GLY A 90 -0.48 15.37 -13.47
CA GLY A 90 0.75 14.82 -12.92
C GLY A 90 1.16 13.52 -13.59
N VAL A 91 2.09 12.82 -12.97
CA VAL A 91 2.62 11.55 -13.48
C VAL A 91 2.46 10.48 -12.43
N VAL A 92 2.02 9.31 -12.88
CA VAL A 92 1.85 8.12 -12.04
C VAL A 92 2.73 6.99 -12.57
N LEU A 93 3.13 6.10 -11.68
CA LEU A 93 3.77 4.84 -12.04
C LEU A 93 2.66 3.79 -12.15
N ARG A 94 2.44 3.24 -13.33
CA ARG A 94 1.29 2.39 -13.62
C ARG A 94 1.70 0.98 -14.05
N LYS A 95 0.90 0.00 -13.65
CA LYS A 95 1.00 -1.39 -14.12
C LYS A 95 -0.38 -1.97 -14.41
N HIS A 96 -0.47 -2.69 -15.52
CA HIS A 96 -1.67 -3.39 -15.96
C HIS A 96 -1.48 -4.89 -15.82
N PHE A 97 -2.50 -5.56 -15.30
CA PHE A 97 -2.61 -7.01 -15.26
C PHE A 97 -3.78 -7.42 -16.14
N PRO A 98 -3.52 -8.01 -17.31
CA PRO A 98 -4.58 -8.33 -18.26
C PRO A 98 -5.56 -9.37 -17.68
N PRO A 99 -6.77 -9.50 -18.25
CA PRO A 99 -7.69 -10.53 -17.83
C PRO A 99 -7.04 -11.92 -17.79
N ARG A 100 -7.41 -12.71 -16.78
CA ARG A 100 -6.93 -14.08 -16.56
C ARG A 100 -5.43 -14.24 -16.23
N GLN A 101 -4.62 -13.16 -16.20
CA GLN A 101 -3.19 -13.24 -15.84
C GLN A 101 -2.69 -12.03 -15.03
N PRO A 102 -1.96 -12.25 -13.93
CA PRO A 102 -1.68 -13.53 -13.26
C PRO A 102 -2.90 -14.07 -12.51
N PHE A 103 -3.98 -13.29 -12.42
CA PHE A 103 -5.19 -13.65 -11.68
C PHE A 103 -6.17 -14.35 -12.62
N GLY A 104 -6.46 -15.63 -12.36
CA GLY A 104 -7.33 -16.45 -13.22
C GLY A 104 -8.82 -16.07 -13.17
N SER A 105 -9.26 -15.39 -12.10
CA SER A 105 -10.67 -15.04 -11.85
C SER A 105 -10.80 -13.68 -11.15
N TRP A 106 -12.03 -13.19 -11.01
CA TRP A 106 -12.38 -12.04 -10.17
C TRP A 106 -12.01 -12.29 -8.70
N ASP A 107 -12.39 -13.45 -8.16
CA ASP A 107 -12.10 -13.80 -6.76
C ASP A 107 -10.59 -13.88 -6.50
N ALA A 108 -9.79 -14.34 -7.46
CA ALA A 108 -8.34 -14.35 -7.35
C ALA A 108 -7.74 -12.94 -7.25
N VAL A 109 -8.31 -11.95 -7.96
CA VAL A 109 -7.90 -10.54 -7.80
C VAL A 109 -8.26 -10.06 -6.40
N LEU A 110 -9.50 -10.25 -5.95
CA LEU A 110 -9.94 -9.78 -4.64
C LEU A 110 -9.18 -10.42 -3.49
N ALA A 111 -8.92 -11.74 -3.55
CA ALA A 111 -8.12 -12.45 -2.57
C ALA A 111 -6.70 -11.89 -2.50
N TRP A 112 -6.03 -11.72 -3.66
CA TRP A 112 -4.69 -11.14 -3.68
C TRP A 112 -4.64 -9.70 -3.15
N LEU A 113 -5.63 -8.87 -3.49
CA LEU A 113 -5.76 -7.53 -2.95
C LEU A 113 -5.93 -7.54 -1.42
N HIS A 114 -6.77 -8.46 -0.92
CA HIS A 114 -7.06 -8.59 0.51
C HIS A 114 -5.85 -9.11 1.29
N ASP A 115 -5.28 -10.23 0.86
CA ASP A 115 -4.29 -10.98 1.62
C ASP A 115 -2.87 -10.43 1.46
N HIS A 116 -2.58 -9.70 0.37
CA HIS A 116 -1.20 -9.29 0.04
C HIS A 116 -1.07 -7.78 -0.16
N LEU A 117 -1.84 -7.17 -1.07
CA LEU A 117 -1.67 -5.75 -1.37
C LEU A 117 -2.06 -4.86 -0.19
N ARG A 118 -3.22 -5.11 0.44
CA ARG A 118 -3.70 -4.31 1.57
C ARG A 118 -2.71 -4.29 2.73
N PRO A 119 -2.25 -5.43 3.29
CA PRO A 119 -1.30 -5.39 4.40
C PRO A 119 0.04 -4.74 4.01
N LEU A 120 0.53 -4.95 2.78
CA LEU A 120 1.74 -4.29 2.30
C LEU A 120 1.57 -2.76 2.23
N ALA A 121 0.46 -2.27 1.68
CA ALA A 121 0.18 -0.85 1.58
C ALA A 121 0.05 -0.19 2.96
N ALA A 122 -0.58 -0.91 3.91
CA ALA A 122 -0.68 -0.47 5.30
C ALA A 122 0.69 -0.45 6.02
N GLU A 123 1.51 -1.48 5.83
CA GLU A 123 2.89 -1.55 6.37
C GLU A 123 3.74 -0.37 5.90
N LEU A 124 3.63 0.00 4.62
CA LEU A 124 4.38 1.09 4.02
C LEU A 124 3.74 2.47 4.19
N ASP A 125 2.55 2.55 4.81
CA ASP A 125 1.72 3.75 4.88
C ASP A 125 1.63 4.44 3.49
N HIS A 126 1.42 3.65 2.44
CA HIS A 126 1.44 4.14 1.07
C HIS A 126 0.50 3.31 0.21
N HIS A 127 -0.53 3.94 -0.33
CA HIS A 127 -1.65 3.26 -0.96
C HIS A 127 -1.66 3.48 -2.47
N PRO A 128 -1.85 2.42 -3.28
CA PRO A 128 -2.09 2.57 -4.71
C PRO A 128 -3.52 3.05 -4.99
N ASP A 129 -3.71 3.72 -6.12
CA ASP A 129 -5.01 3.77 -6.78
C ASP A 129 -5.25 2.43 -7.49
N ILE A 130 -6.42 1.83 -7.24
CA ILE A 130 -6.80 0.51 -7.75
C ILE A 130 -8.00 0.66 -8.67
N SER A 131 -7.93 0.04 -9.85
CA SER A 131 -9.07 -0.13 -10.75
C SER A 131 -9.17 -1.58 -11.20
N ILE A 132 -10.38 -2.15 -11.13
CA ILE A 132 -10.68 -3.45 -11.73
C ILE A 132 -11.77 -3.22 -12.78
N SER A 133 -11.52 -3.68 -14.00
CA SER A 133 -12.43 -3.51 -15.13
C SER A 133 -12.48 -4.78 -15.97
N ASN A 134 -13.41 -4.85 -16.92
CA ASN A 134 -13.45 -5.92 -17.94
C ASN A 134 -13.30 -7.32 -17.32
N PHE A 135 -14.16 -7.63 -16.35
CA PHE A 135 -14.04 -8.77 -15.43
C PHE A 135 -12.88 -8.61 -14.46
N ASN A 136 -11.69 -9.15 -14.75
CA ASN A 136 -10.59 -9.20 -13.80
C ASN A 136 -9.30 -8.51 -14.29
N HIS A 137 -9.43 -7.51 -15.17
CA HIS A 137 -8.33 -6.63 -15.53
C HIS A 137 -8.03 -5.67 -14.38
N LEU A 138 -6.95 -5.92 -13.65
CA LEU A 138 -6.47 -5.06 -12.57
C LEU A 138 -5.48 -4.01 -13.10
N THR A 139 -5.68 -2.75 -12.74
CA THR A 139 -4.71 -1.67 -12.95
C THR A 139 -4.33 -1.07 -11.60
N LEU A 140 -3.03 -0.92 -11.36
CA LEU A 140 -2.48 -0.21 -10.22
C LEU A 140 -1.80 1.07 -10.70
N SER A 141 -2.10 2.20 -10.06
CA SER A 141 -1.39 3.47 -10.28
C SER A 141 -0.83 3.99 -8.96
N LEU A 142 0.44 4.40 -8.96
CA LEU A 142 1.14 4.91 -7.78
C LEU A 142 1.48 6.38 -7.96
N CYS A 143 1.23 7.16 -6.92
CA CYS A 143 1.63 8.55 -6.78
C CYS A 143 1.61 8.92 -5.30
N THR A 144 2.51 9.81 -4.87
CA THR A 144 2.41 10.40 -3.54
C THR A 144 1.42 11.57 -3.58
N HIS A 145 0.20 11.34 -3.10
CA HIS A 145 -0.92 12.29 -3.21
C HIS A 145 -0.68 13.64 -2.54
N SER A 146 0.03 13.67 -1.42
CA SER A 146 0.30 14.92 -0.68
C SER A 146 1.15 15.93 -1.46
N CYS A 147 1.97 15.45 -2.41
CA CYS A 147 2.78 16.32 -3.27
C CYS A 147 2.43 16.20 -4.76
N ASN A 148 1.39 15.42 -5.10
CA ASN A 148 0.96 15.13 -6.47
C ASN A 148 2.14 14.80 -7.42
N ALA A 149 3.09 14.03 -6.93
CA ALA A 149 4.31 13.66 -7.64
C ALA A 149 4.73 12.24 -7.26
N LEU A 150 5.54 11.61 -8.10
CA LEU A 150 6.20 10.36 -7.74
C LEU A 150 7.38 10.64 -6.80
N THR A 151 7.55 9.81 -5.80
CA THR A 151 8.65 9.82 -4.84
C THR A 151 9.27 8.43 -4.73
N PRO A 152 10.41 8.24 -4.05
CA PRO A 152 10.96 6.92 -3.79
C PRO A 152 9.99 5.95 -3.09
N ARG A 153 8.95 6.44 -2.39
CA ARG A 153 7.91 5.60 -1.77
C ARG A 153 7.13 4.83 -2.82
N ASP A 154 6.81 5.48 -3.95
CA ASP A 154 6.08 4.87 -5.06
C ASP A 154 6.87 3.73 -5.70
N PHE A 155 8.15 3.97 -6.00
CA PHE A 155 9.02 2.91 -6.55
C PHE A 155 9.25 1.77 -5.55
N ARG A 156 9.35 2.07 -4.25
CA ARG A 156 9.48 1.04 -3.21
C ARG A 156 8.23 0.15 -3.15
N LEU A 157 7.04 0.74 -3.17
CA LEU A 157 5.80 0.00 -3.18
C LEU A 157 5.68 -0.85 -4.46
N ALA A 158 6.02 -0.30 -5.63
CA ALA A 158 6.04 -1.05 -6.89
C ALA A 158 6.93 -2.29 -6.84
N LEU A 159 8.14 -2.16 -6.29
CA LEU A 159 9.10 -3.27 -6.14
C LEU A 159 8.55 -4.36 -5.22
N ARG A 160 7.90 -3.97 -4.12
CA ARG A 160 7.30 -4.92 -3.17
C ARG A 160 6.07 -5.60 -3.74
N ILE A 161 5.25 -4.89 -4.53
CA ILE A 161 4.12 -5.47 -5.26
C ILE A 161 4.60 -6.59 -6.19
N ASP A 162 5.67 -6.36 -6.96
CA ASP A 162 6.20 -7.36 -7.89
C ASP A 162 6.64 -8.65 -7.20
N GLN A 163 7.16 -8.55 -5.97
CA GLN A 163 7.58 -9.70 -5.17
C GLN A 163 6.40 -10.55 -4.67
N LEU A 164 5.20 -9.98 -4.59
CA LEU A 164 3.99 -10.64 -4.10
C LEU A 164 3.11 -11.18 -5.23
N LEU A 165 3.49 -10.99 -6.50
CA LEU A 165 2.71 -11.48 -7.61
C LEU A 165 2.70 -13.02 -7.64
N PRO A 166 1.55 -13.65 -7.99
CA PRO A 166 1.51 -15.08 -8.22
C PRO A 166 2.56 -15.47 -9.26
N ARG A 167 3.33 -16.53 -8.98
CA ARG A 167 4.26 -17.07 -9.98
C ARG A 167 3.43 -17.55 -11.17
N LYS A 168 3.87 -17.22 -12.37
CA LYS A 168 3.29 -17.78 -13.59
C LYS A 168 3.57 -19.28 -13.56
N THR A 169 2.56 -20.11 -13.27
CA THR A 169 2.69 -21.56 -13.43
C THR A 169 2.94 -21.80 -14.92
N PRO A 170 4.05 -22.46 -15.31
CA PRO A 170 4.22 -22.91 -16.69
C PRO A 170 3.05 -23.83 -17.01
N GLY A 171 2.33 -23.52 -18.09
CA GLY A 171 1.26 -24.36 -18.62
C GLY A 171 1.79 -25.65 -19.21
#